data_AF-A0A8S9Q306-F1
#
_entry.id   AF-A0A8S9Q306-F1
#
_cell.length_a   1.000
_cell.length_b   1.000
_cell.length_c   1.000
_cell.angle_alpha   90.00
_cell.angle_beta   90.00
_cell.angle_gamma   90.00
#
_symmetry.space_group_name_H-M   'P 1'
#
loop_
_entity.id
_entity.type
_entity.pdbx_description
1 polymer ?
#
loop_
_entity_poly.entity_id
_entity_poly.type
_entity_poly.pdbx_seq_one_letter_code
_entity_poly.pdbx_strand_id
1 'polypeptide(L)'
;MDLEELTMNAKQIQEDMLEEILKVNANTEYLRRFLHGSSDKELFKKNVLVVTYEDVRPYIERVVNGEPTNLISGEPIIHFFQRAGPENSEA
;
A
#
# COMPACT_ATOMS: atom_id res chain seq x y z
N MET A 1 -13.86 0.90 -20.21
CA MET A 1 -14.65 0.07 -19.29
C MET A 1 -15.85 0.88 -18.87
N ASP A 2 -17.05 0.36 -19.10
CA ASP A 2 -18.29 0.98 -18.63
C ASP A 2 -18.61 0.53 -17.20
N LEU A 3 -19.47 1.25 -16.48
CA LEU A 3 -19.84 0.98 -15.09
C LEU A 3 -20.43 -0.43 -14.91
N GLU A 4 -21.23 -0.88 -15.86
CA GLU A 4 -21.83 -2.23 -15.83
C GLU A 4 -20.73 -3.32 -15.85
N GLU A 5 -19.74 -3.17 -16.72
CA GLU A 5 -18.61 -4.09 -16.81
C GLU A 5 -17.77 -4.13 -15.51
N LEU A 6 -17.53 -2.96 -14.91
CA LEU A 6 -16.79 -2.85 -13.64
C LEU A 6 -17.51 -3.54 -12.48
N THR A 7 -18.84 -3.38 -12.42
CA THR A 7 -19.66 -3.90 -11.32
C THR A 7 -19.97 -5.39 -11.47
N MET A 8 -20.13 -5.89 -12.70
CA MET A 8 -20.29 -7.32 -12.96
C MET A 8 -19.01 -8.13 -12.71
N ASN A 9 -17.84 -7.55 -12.95
CA ASN A 9 -16.54 -8.24 -12.85
C ASN A 9 -15.73 -7.85 -11.62
N ALA A 10 -16.35 -7.21 -10.62
CA ALA A 10 -15.67 -6.61 -9.47
C ALA A 10 -14.71 -7.58 -8.75
N LYS A 11 -15.09 -8.86 -8.61
CA LYS A 11 -14.23 -9.88 -7.98
C LYS A 11 -12.92 -10.07 -8.75
N GLN A 12 -12.99 -10.31 -10.05
CA GLN A 12 -11.81 -10.54 -10.89
C GLN A 12 -10.93 -9.30 -10.92
N ILE A 13 -11.54 -8.12 -11.10
CA ILE A 13 -10.82 -6.85 -11.12
C ILE A 13 -10.07 -6.60 -9.81
N GLN A 14 -10.69 -6.85 -8.66
CA GLN A 14 -10.04 -6.69 -7.37
C GLN A 14 -8.90 -7.71 -7.16
N GLU A 15 -9.09 -8.94 -7.64
CA GLU A 15 -8.07 -9.98 -7.58
C GLU A 15 -6.85 -9.67 -8.44
N ASP A 16 -7.05 -9.13 -9.63
CA ASP A 16 -5.98 -8.70 -10.55
C ASP A 16 -5.26 -7.47 -10.00
N MET A 17 -6.02 -6.48 -9.50
CA MET A 17 -5.47 -5.27 -8.89
C MET A 17 -4.60 -5.60 -7.67
N LEU A 18 -5.05 -6.50 -6.79
CA LEU A 18 -4.24 -6.93 -5.65
C LEU A 18 -2.96 -7.63 -6.11
N GLU A 19 -3.04 -8.49 -7.13
CA GLU A 19 -1.85 -9.17 -7.67
C GLU A 19 -0.82 -8.17 -8.23
N GLU A 20 -1.26 -7.14 -8.95
CA GLU A 20 -0.40 -6.08 -9.45
C GLU A 20 0.26 -5.29 -8.31
N ILE A 21 -0.52 -4.87 -7.32
CA ILE A 21 -0.01 -4.18 -6.12
C ILE A 21 1.06 -5.03 -5.44
N LEU A 22 0.82 -6.32 -5.24
CA LEU A 22 1.77 -7.21 -4.57
C LEU A 22 3.04 -7.41 -5.40
N LYS A 23 2.94 -7.52 -6.73
CA LYS A 23 4.10 -7.68 -7.63
C LYS A 23 4.99 -6.45 -7.63
N VAL A 24 4.41 -5.26 -7.80
CA VAL A 24 5.15 -3.99 -7.81
C VAL A 24 5.85 -3.76 -6.47
N ASN A 25 5.19 -4.12 -5.37
CA ASN A 25 5.67 -3.82 -4.02
C ASN A 25 6.39 -4.99 -3.33
N ALA A 26 6.60 -6.13 -4.00
CA ALA A 26 7.11 -7.36 -3.39
C ALA A 26 8.42 -7.17 -2.59
N ASN A 27 9.27 -6.26 -3.07
CA ASN A 27 10.60 -6.00 -2.52
C ASN A 27 10.68 -4.74 -1.65
N THR A 28 9.56 -4.07 -1.36
CA THR A 28 9.57 -2.92 -0.46
C THR A 28 9.93 -3.35 0.96
N GLU A 29 10.53 -2.45 1.75
CA GLU A 29 10.88 -2.74 3.15
C GLU A 29 9.63 -3.19 3.92
N TYR A 30 8.49 -2.51 3.74
CA TYR A 30 7.23 -2.85 4.37
C TYR A 30 6.76 -4.27 4.02
N LEU A 31 6.55 -4.57 2.73
CA LEU A 31 5.91 -5.82 2.35
C LEU A 31 6.82 -7.04 2.52
N ARG A 32 8.14 -6.86 2.35
CA ARG A 32 9.14 -7.91 2.52
C ARG A 32 9.21 -8.45 3.94
N ARG A 33 8.82 -7.67 4.95
CA ARG A 33 8.71 -8.13 6.36
C ARG A 33 7.65 -9.21 6.56
N PHE A 34 6.63 -9.24 5.71
CA PHE A 34 5.49 -10.16 5.84
C PHE A 34 5.50 -11.27 4.78
N LEU A 35 5.94 -10.94 3.57
CA LEU A 35 5.85 -11.82 2.41
C LEU A 35 7.20 -12.29 1.86
N HIS A 36 8.31 -11.77 2.37
CA HIS A 36 9.66 -12.17 1.97
C HIS A 36 9.90 -12.17 0.45
N GLY A 37 9.33 -11.21 -0.28
CA GLY A 37 9.43 -11.12 -1.74
C GLY A 37 8.35 -11.88 -2.52
N SER A 38 7.44 -12.57 -1.84
CA SER A 38 6.28 -13.21 -2.46
C SER A 38 5.22 -12.18 -2.84
N SER A 39 4.50 -12.43 -3.93
CA SER A 39 3.31 -11.69 -4.36
C SER A 39 2.03 -12.54 -4.27
N ASP A 40 2.05 -13.61 -3.49
CA ASP A 40 0.93 -14.54 -3.35
C ASP A 40 -0.23 -13.95 -2.51
N LYS A 41 -1.45 -14.03 -3.04
CA LYS A 41 -2.65 -13.44 -2.44
C LYS A 41 -3.06 -14.13 -1.13
N GLU A 42 -2.85 -15.43 -0.99
CA GLU A 42 -3.23 -16.16 0.23
C GLU A 42 -2.21 -15.93 1.35
N LEU A 43 -0.92 -15.81 1.00
CA LEU A 43 0.10 -15.35 1.94
C LEU A 43 -0.15 -13.91 2.39
N PHE A 44 -0.60 -13.02 1.49
CA PHE A 44 -1.01 -11.67 1.86
C PHE A 44 -2.11 -11.69 2.93
N LYS A 45 -3.22 -12.39 2.67
CA LYS A 45 -4.34 -12.48 3.62
C LYS A 45 -3.95 -13.05 4.98
N LYS A 46 -3.00 -14.00 4.99
CA LYS A 46 -2.56 -14.68 6.20
C LYS A 46 -1.56 -13.86 7.03
N ASN A 47 -0.65 -13.14 6.36
CA ASN A 47 0.55 -12.61 6.99
C ASN A 47 0.58 -11.09 7.11
N VAL A 48 -0.10 -10.35 6.22
CA VAL A 48 -0.10 -8.89 6.26
C VAL A 48 -1.18 -8.40 7.23
N LEU A 49 -0.77 -7.58 8.19
CA LEU A 49 -1.65 -7.07 9.24
C LEU A 49 -2.55 -5.94 8.73
N VAL A 50 -3.75 -5.86 9.29
CA VAL A 50 -4.58 -4.65 9.21
C VAL A 50 -3.99 -3.62 10.18
N VAL A 51 -3.62 -2.45 9.65
CA VAL A 51 -2.84 -1.44 10.37
C VAL A 51 -3.54 -0.07 10.41
N THR A 52 -3.08 0.79 11.30
CA THR A 52 -3.47 2.20 11.41
C THR A 52 -2.40 3.13 10.82
N TYR A 53 -2.67 4.44 10.78
CA TYR A 53 -1.68 5.42 10.32
C TYR A 53 -0.40 5.39 11.18
N GLU A 54 -0.53 5.19 12.50
CA GLU A 54 0.63 5.19 13.41
C GLU A 54 1.63 4.08 13.10
N ASP A 55 1.15 2.93 12.62
CA ASP A 55 2.01 1.80 12.26
C ASP A 55 2.83 2.06 10.98
N VAL A 56 2.31 2.90 10.07
CA VAL A 56 2.95 3.24 8.78
C VAL A 56 3.64 4.60 8.77
N ARG A 57 3.32 5.49 9.72
CA ARG A 57 3.90 6.83 9.88
C ARG A 57 5.44 6.82 9.81
N PRO A 58 6.17 5.89 10.46
CA PRO A 58 7.64 5.90 10.41
C PRO A 58 8.21 5.76 8.99
N TYR A 59 7.55 5.01 8.10
CA TYR A 59 8.00 4.89 6.71
C TYR A 59 7.75 6.19 5.94
N ILE A 60 6.60 6.81 6.18
CA ILE A 60 6.23 8.08 5.54
C ILE A 60 7.22 9.18 5.94
N GLU A 61 7.51 9.33 7.24
CA GLU A 61 8.46 10.33 7.75
C GLU A 61 9.86 10.12 7.19
N ARG A 62 10.32 8.87 7.07
CA ARG A 62 11.62 8.55 6.44
C ARG A 62 11.67 8.99 4.98
N VAL A 63 10.62 8.71 4.20
CA VAL A 63 10.54 9.16 2.79
C VAL A 63 10.50 10.70 2.71
N VAL A 64 9.73 11.37 3.56
CA VAL A 64 9.69 12.84 3.63
C VAL A 64 11.07 13.44 3.95
N ASN A 65 11.83 12.76 4.80
CA ASN A 65 13.20 13.14 5.15
C ASN A 65 14.26 12.74 4.10
N GLY A 66 13.83 12.24 2.93
CA GLY A 66 14.69 11.98 1.78
C GLY A 66 15.17 10.55 1.62
N GLU A 67 14.68 9.60 2.42
CA GLU A 67 14.94 8.18 2.14
C GLU A 67 14.19 7.70 0.89
N PRO A 68 14.70 6.65 0.21
CA PRO A 68 14.06 6.10 -0.98
C PRO A 68 12.62 5.62 -0.75
N THR A 69 11.78 5.67 -1.79
CA THR A 69 10.35 5.33 -1.68
C THR A 69 10.09 3.83 -1.51
N ASN A 70 11.06 2.99 -1.89
CA ASN A 70 11.00 1.52 -1.73
C ASN A 70 10.91 1.07 -0.27
N LEU A 71 10.93 1.98 0.70
CA LEU A 71 10.47 1.72 2.06
C LEU A 71 9.02 1.22 2.11
N ILE A 72 8.13 1.78 1.28
CA ILE A 72 6.69 1.45 1.31
C ILE A 72 6.06 1.30 -0.09
N SER A 73 6.67 1.87 -1.13
CA SER A 73 6.16 1.85 -2.50
C SER A 73 7.25 1.45 -3.50
N GLY A 74 6.96 0.48 -4.36
CA GLY A 74 7.81 0.11 -5.50
C GLY A 74 7.85 1.20 -6.57
N GLU A 75 6.85 2.09 -6.59
CA GLU A 75 6.77 3.24 -7.47
C GLU A 75 7.22 4.53 -6.76
N PRO A 76 7.66 5.57 -7.51
CA PRO A 76 7.98 6.88 -6.95
C PRO A 76 6.78 7.55 -6.26
N ILE A 77 7.01 8.12 -5.07
CA ILE A 77 6.05 8.98 -4.38
C ILE A 77 6.33 10.41 -4.82
N ILE A 78 5.39 11.01 -5.56
CA ILE A 78 5.53 12.35 -6.13
C ILE A 78 4.83 13.45 -5.33
N HIS A 79 3.82 13.08 -4.53
CA HIS A 79 3.03 14.00 -3.73
C HIS A 79 2.60 13.34 -2.42
N PHE A 80 2.49 14.14 -1.36
CA PHE A 80 1.83 13.76 -0.11
C PHE A 80 0.52 14.54 0.02
N PHE A 81 -0.57 13.82 0.30
CA PHE A 81 -1.87 14.42 0.55
C PHE A 81 -2.13 14.47 2.05
N GLN A 82 -2.27 15.68 2.60
CA GLN A 82 -2.67 15.86 3.99
C GLN A 82 -4.16 15.58 4.11
N ARG A 83 -4.52 14.54 4.88
CA ARG A 83 -5.91 14.29 5.23
C ARG A 83 -6.37 15.38 6.22
N ALA A 84 -7.59 15.90 6.02
CA ALA A 84 -8.25 16.69 7.06
C ALA A 84 -8.47 15.79 8.29
N GLY A 85 -7.67 16.01 9.34
CA GLY A 85 -7.87 15.41 10.65
C GLY A 85 -9.03 16.11 11.38
N PRO A 86 -9.51 15.55 12.50
CA PRO A 86 -10.31 16.35 13.42
C PRO A 86 -9.51 17.61 13.79
N GLU A 87 -10.17 18.77 13.78
CA GLU A 87 -9.62 20.03 14.29
C GLU A 87 -8.96 19.74 15.64
N ASN A 88 -7.69 20.12 15.83
CA ASN A 88 -6.82 19.89 17.02
C ASN A 88 -5.80 18.74 16.96
N SER A 89 -5.16 18.49 15.81
CA SER A 89 -3.80 17.93 15.82
C SER A 89 -2.85 18.96 15.22
N GLU A 90 -2.55 19.98 16.02
CA GLU A 90 -1.48 20.94 15.73
C GLU A 90 -0.13 20.20 15.71
N ALA A 91 0.70 20.58 14.74
CA ALA A 91 2.11 20.25 14.66
C ALA A 91 2.92 21.17 15.57
#